data_AF-A0A7T8QSK1-F1
#
_entry.id   AF-A0A7T8QSK1-F1
#
_cell.length_a   1.000
_cell.length_b   1.000
_cell.length_c   1.000
_cell.angle_alpha   90.00
_cell.angle_beta   90.00
_cell.angle_gamma   90.00
#
_symmetry.space_group_name_H-M   'P 1'
#
loop_
_entity.id
_entity.type
_entity.pdbx_description
1 polymer ?
#
loop_
_entity_poly.entity_id
_entity_poly.type
_entity_poly.pdbx_seq_one_letter_code
_entity_poly.pdbx_strand_id
1 'polypeptide(L)'
;MKMSELAKKKSVDPSTVSKAVKAAGGRSLRKVERPLLTQRHRDLRLDRCRRILSDLKHNGDRVVFFSDEKTFTVDPVYNKQNNRVICFGNVSNVIRSVSKTNTSASVMMLGIVASTGDKMPPIWFPTGYRLTGADYLELLKTKVLHRSPR
;
A
#
# COMPACT_ATOMS: atom_id res chain seq x y z
N MET A 1 -2.84 14.31 20.44
CA MET A 1 -2.75 14.18 21.91
C MET A 1 -2.90 12.71 22.26
N LYS A 2 -1.94 12.12 22.97
CA LYS A 2 -2.04 10.74 23.46
C LYS A 2 -2.90 10.71 24.74
N MET A 3 -3.54 9.58 25.02
CA MET A 3 -4.32 9.40 26.27
C MET A 3 -3.47 9.59 27.52
N SER A 4 -2.19 9.18 27.47
CA SER A 4 -1.22 9.38 28.54
C SER A 4 -0.80 10.83 28.74
N GLU A 5 -0.73 11.63 27.67
CA GLU A 5 -0.45 13.07 27.76
C GLU A 5 -1.64 13.80 28.39
N LEU A 6 -2.87 13.41 28.03
CA LEU A 6 -4.08 13.96 28.62
C LEU A 6 -4.21 13.59 30.11
N ALA A 7 -3.89 12.34 30.46
CA ALA A 7 -3.86 11.85 31.83
C ALA A 7 -2.89 12.67 32.71
N LYS A 8 -1.65 12.87 32.22
CA LYS A 8 -0.67 13.73 32.90
C LYS A 8 -1.15 15.17 33.04
N LYS A 9 -1.70 15.77 31.99
CA LYS A 9 -2.21 17.16 32.01
C LYS A 9 -3.36 17.35 33.01
N LYS A 10 -4.13 16.29 33.26
CA LYS A 10 -5.28 16.29 34.17
C LYS A 10 -4.97 15.68 35.53
N SER A 11 -3.74 15.24 35.78
CA SER A 11 -3.32 14.56 37.01
C SER A 11 -4.24 13.39 37.40
N VAL A 12 -4.71 12.63 36.40
CA VAL A 12 -5.57 11.46 36.60
C VAL A 12 -4.97 10.22 35.98
N ASP A 13 -5.43 9.05 36.42
CA ASP A 13 -5.04 7.79 35.84
C ASP A 13 -5.46 7.68 34.35
N PRO A 14 -4.62 7.11 33.45
CA PRO A 14 -4.98 6.90 32.04
C PRO A 14 -6.28 6.11 31.82
N SER A 15 -6.64 5.20 32.73
CA SER A 15 -7.91 4.45 32.65
C SER A 15 -9.12 5.36 32.85
N THR A 16 -9.02 6.38 33.71
CA THR A 16 -10.06 7.39 33.94
C THR A 16 -10.29 8.22 32.69
N VAL A 17 -9.21 8.65 32.03
CA VAL A 17 -9.28 9.34 30.73
C VAL A 17 -9.92 8.45 29.67
N SER A 18 -9.54 7.16 29.61
CA SER A 18 -10.10 6.20 28.66
C SER A 18 -11.61 6.03 28.82
N LYS A 19 -12.09 5.85 30.05
CA LYS A 19 -13.52 5.74 30.36
C LYS A 19 -14.27 7.03 29.98
N ALA A 20 -13.75 8.19 30.36
CA ALA A 20 -14.37 9.48 30.07
C ALA A 20 -14.45 9.76 28.55
N VAL A 21 -13.38 9.50 27.80
CA VAL A 21 -13.37 9.65 26.33
C VAL A 21 -14.39 8.71 25.69
N LYS A 22 -14.47 7.46 26.15
CA LYS A 22 -15.45 6.50 25.63
C LYS A 22 -16.89 6.91 25.94
N ALA A 23 -17.15 7.41 27.16
CA ALA A 23 -18.46 7.91 27.58
C ALA A 23 -18.89 9.13 26.75
N ALA A 24 -17.96 10.00 26.37
CA ALA A 24 -18.19 11.11 25.45
C ALA A 24 -18.28 10.70 23.96
N GLY A 25 -18.32 9.40 23.65
CA GLY A 25 -18.39 8.87 22.28
C GLY A 25 -17.07 8.90 21.51
N GLY A 26 -15.98 9.31 22.16
CA GLY A 26 -14.64 9.35 21.58
C GLY A 26 -14.04 7.96 21.36
N ARG A 27 -13.23 7.84 20.31
CA ARG A 27 -12.50 6.61 19.98
C ARG A 27 -11.00 6.88 19.90
N SER A 28 -10.21 5.98 20.46
CA SER A 28 -8.76 6.01 20.28
C SER A 28 -8.42 5.48 18.89
N LEU A 29 -7.88 6.36 18.04
CA LEU A 29 -7.43 6.01 16.70
C LEU A 29 -5.92 5.88 16.64
N ARG A 30 -5.44 4.97 15.79
CA ARG A 30 -4.02 4.88 15.45
C ARG A 30 -3.68 5.97 14.45
N LYS A 31 -2.59 6.72 14.70
CA LYS A 31 -2.02 7.60 13.68
C LYS A 31 -1.55 6.76 12.49
N VAL A 32 -1.97 7.14 11.29
CA VAL A 32 -1.53 6.52 10.04
C VAL A 32 -0.51 7.46 9.41
N GLU A 33 0.66 6.90 9.06
CA GLU A 33 1.65 7.63 8.30
C GLU A 33 1.11 7.93 6.90
N ARG A 34 1.32 9.15 6.43
CA ARG A 34 0.93 9.58 5.10
C ARG A 34 2.07 10.38 4.49
N PRO A 35 2.32 10.25 3.18
CA PRO A 35 3.28 11.10 2.50
C PRO A 35 2.96 12.58 2.74
N LEU A 36 3.98 13.35 3.12
CA LEU A 36 3.83 14.79 3.31
C LEU A 36 3.67 15.45 1.94
N LEU A 37 2.48 15.94 1.65
CA LEU A 37 2.21 16.72 0.45
C LEU A 37 2.45 18.20 0.73
N THR A 38 3.44 18.77 0.04
CA THR A 38 3.63 20.23 -0.06
C THR A 38 2.40 20.88 -0.71
N GLN A 39 2.21 22.18 -0.53
CA GLN A 39 1.10 22.90 -1.15
C GLN A 39 1.13 22.74 -2.68
N ARG A 40 2.32 22.92 -3.29
CA ARG A 40 2.55 22.69 -4.72
C ARG A 40 2.10 21.31 -5.20
N HIS A 41 2.35 20.23 -4.44
CA HIS A 41 1.88 18.90 -4.81
C HIS A 41 0.36 18.79 -4.77
N ARG A 42 -0.31 19.47 -3.84
CA ARG A 42 -1.78 19.47 -3.74
C ARG A 42 -2.39 20.21 -4.93
N ASP A 43 -1.86 21.37 -5.26
CA ASP A 43 -2.35 22.18 -6.38
C ASP A 43 -2.17 21.43 -7.70
N LEU A 44 -1.00 20.83 -7.93
CA LEU A 44 -0.73 20.01 -9.10
C LEU A 44 -1.67 18.79 -9.22
N ARG A 45 -1.97 18.13 -8.09
CA ARG A 45 -2.94 17.02 -8.07
C ARG A 45 -4.34 17.50 -8.40
N LEU A 46 -4.78 18.62 -7.82
CA LEU A 46 -6.10 19.19 -8.07
C LEU A 46 -6.27 19.57 -9.55
N ASP A 47 -5.29 20.23 -10.14
CA ASP A 47 -5.34 20.64 -11.54
C ASP A 47 -5.36 19.44 -12.49
N ARG A 48 -4.53 18.42 -12.23
CA ARG A 48 -4.57 17.16 -13.00
C ARG A 48 -5.91 16.46 -12.87
N CYS A 49 -6.47 16.35 -11.66
CA CYS A 49 -7.77 15.73 -11.44
C CYS A 49 -8.89 16.47 -12.18
N ARG A 50 -8.88 17.81 -12.18
CA ARG A 50 -9.84 18.63 -12.95
C ARG A 50 -9.74 18.35 -14.45
N ARG A 51 -8.52 18.29 -14.99
CA ARG A 51 -8.28 17.99 -16.43
C ARG A 51 -8.74 16.58 -16.79
N ILE A 52 -8.37 15.58 -16.00
CA ILE A 52 -8.78 14.18 -16.22
C ILE A 52 -10.30 14.06 -16.16
N LEU A 53 -10.95 14.68 -15.16
CA LEU A 53 -12.40 14.65 -15.05
C LEU A 53 -13.09 15.31 -16.25
N SER A 54 -12.55 16.43 -16.73
CA SER A 54 -13.07 17.08 -17.93
C SER A 54 -12.90 16.20 -19.17
N ASP A 55 -11.73 15.59 -19.35
CA ASP A 55 -11.46 14.69 -20.47
C ASP A 55 -12.40 13.48 -20.46
N LEU A 56 -12.57 12.82 -19.31
CA LEU A 56 -13.48 11.68 -19.16
C LEU A 56 -14.94 12.03 -19.43
N LYS A 57 -15.38 13.26 -19.13
CA LYS A 57 -16.74 13.72 -19.43
C LYS A 57 -16.99 13.89 -20.93
N HIS A 58 -15.98 14.30 -21.69
CA HIS A 58 -16.12 14.58 -23.13
C HIS A 58 -15.66 13.42 -24.02
N ASN A 59 -14.86 12.49 -23.49
CA ASN A 59 -14.27 11.36 -24.23
C ASN A 59 -14.52 10.03 -23.50
N GLY A 60 -15.75 9.80 -23.03
CA GLY A 60 -16.12 8.65 -22.21
C GLY A 60 -16.14 7.30 -22.94
N ASP A 61 -16.04 7.31 -24.26
CA ASP A 61 -15.95 6.13 -25.14
C ASP A 61 -14.53 5.55 -25.23
N ARG A 62 -13.51 6.28 -24.75
CA ARG A 62 -12.13 5.80 -24.77
C ARG A 62 -11.91 4.66 -23.77
N VAL A 63 -11.23 3.61 -24.24
CA VAL A 63 -10.69 2.58 -23.35
C VAL A 63 -9.43 3.10 -22.67
N VAL A 64 -9.43 3.12 -21.33
CA VAL A 64 -8.29 3.54 -20.52
C VAL A 64 -7.57 2.31 -20.00
N PHE A 65 -6.28 2.20 -20.27
CA PHE A 65 -5.43 1.16 -19.70
C PHE A 65 -4.74 1.68 -18.44
N PHE A 66 -4.92 0.96 -17.34
CA PHE A 66 -4.24 1.17 -16.08
C PHE A 66 -3.11 0.16 -15.98
N SER A 67 -1.88 0.64 -15.82
CA SER A 67 -0.69 -0.17 -15.62
C SER A 67 0.00 0.20 -14.32
N ASP A 68 0.49 -0.78 -13.58
CA ASP A 68 1.29 -0.55 -12.37
C ASP A 68 2.25 -1.72 -12.14
N GLU A 69 3.43 -1.42 -11.58
CA GLU A 69 4.35 -2.43 -11.12
C GLU A 69 4.12 -2.76 -9.64
N LYS A 70 4.14 -4.05 -9.31
CA LYS A 70 4.07 -4.51 -7.93
C LYS A 70 5.27 -5.39 -7.58
N THR A 71 5.98 -5.02 -6.53
CA THR A 71 6.99 -5.87 -5.90
C THR A 71 6.35 -6.78 -4.87
N PHE A 72 6.53 -8.09 -5.03
CA PHE A 72 6.13 -9.12 -4.08
C PHE A 72 7.37 -9.65 -3.36
N THR A 73 7.37 -9.58 -2.03
CA THR A 73 8.40 -10.21 -1.20
C THR A 73 8.02 -11.66 -0.92
N VAL A 74 8.96 -12.58 -1.14
CA VAL A 74 8.75 -14.02 -0.89
C VAL A 74 8.69 -14.32 0.61
N ASP A 75 9.44 -13.56 1.40
CA ASP A 75 9.50 -13.79 2.85
C ASP A 75 8.18 -13.49 3.56
N PRO A 76 7.80 -14.30 4.56
CA PRO A 76 6.58 -14.09 5.32
C PRO A 76 6.64 -12.80 6.15
N VAL A 77 5.62 -11.96 6.01
CA VAL A 77 5.46 -10.75 6.82
C VAL A 77 5.12 -11.14 8.26
N TYR A 78 6.09 -11.03 9.16
CA TYR A 78 5.84 -11.27 10.58
C TYR A 78 5.04 -10.11 11.21
N ASN A 79 3.79 -10.37 11.56
CA ASN A 79 2.94 -9.43 12.29
C ASN A 79 2.90 -9.78 13.79
N LYS A 80 3.56 -8.97 14.61
CA LYS A 80 3.60 -9.11 16.08
C LYS A 80 2.22 -9.19 16.75
N GLN A 81 1.19 -8.57 16.18
CA GLN A 81 -0.15 -8.57 16.78
C GLN A 81 -0.90 -9.86 16.52
N ASN A 82 -0.73 -10.46 15.34
CA ASN A 82 -1.48 -11.65 14.92
C ASN A 82 -0.72 -12.95 15.24
N ASN A 83 0.61 -12.92 15.22
CA ASN A 83 1.44 -14.10 15.46
C ASN A 83 1.78 -14.24 16.95
N ARG A 84 0.74 -14.29 17.79
CA ARG A 84 0.89 -14.50 19.24
C ARG A 84 0.89 -16.00 19.53
N VAL A 85 1.92 -16.45 20.23
CA VAL A 85 2.04 -17.82 20.72
C VAL A 85 1.57 -17.89 22.17
N ILE A 86 0.77 -18.89 22.50
CA ILE A 86 0.39 -19.21 23.88
C ILE A 86 1.30 -20.35 24.33
N CYS A 87 1.94 -20.20 25.49
CA CYS A 87 2.81 -21.21 26.07
C CYS A 87 2.45 -21.38 27.54
N PHE A 88 2.32 -22.62 27.96
CA PHE A 88 2.14 -23.02 29.36
C PHE A 88 3.43 -23.70 29.82
N GLY A 89 4.04 -23.22 30.90
CA GLY A 89 5.33 -23.72 31.40
C GLY A 89 6.53 -22.82 31.04
N ASN A 90 7.74 -23.38 31.07
CA ASN A 90 8.97 -22.61 30.87
C ASN A 90 9.07 -22.06 29.43
N VAL A 91 9.30 -20.76 29.33
CA VAL A 91 9.34 -20.03 28.06
C VAL A 91 10.70 -20.26 27.38
N SER A 92 10.71 -21.01 26.28
CA SER A 92 11.87 -21.05 25.39
C SER A 92 11.86 -19.87 24.42
N ASN A 93 13.01 -19.20 24.25
CA ASN A 93 13.17 -18.12 23.27
C ASN A 93 12.99 -18.59 21.82
N VAL A 94 13.16 -19.89 21.55
CA VAL A 94 12.93 -20.47 20.22
C VAL A 94 11.46 -20.32 19.79
N ILE A 95 10.52 -20.51 20.73
CA ILE A 95 9.08 -20.42 20.46
C ILE A 95 8.65 -18.96 20.19
N ARG A 96 9.42 -17.98 20.67
CA ARG A 96 9.20 -16.54 20.43
C ARG A 96 9.94 -15.99 19.21
N SER A 97 10.89 -16.73 18.66
CA SER A 97 11.72 -16.25 17.56
C SER A 97 11.13 -16.61 16.20
N VAL A 98 11.25 -15.69 15.24
CA VAL A 98 10.98 -15.94 13.82
C VAL A 98 12.25 -15.65 13.05
N SER A 99 12.77 -16.66 12.38
CA SER A 99 13.93 -16.54 11.49
C SER A 99 13.56 -15.64 10.31
N LYS A 100 14.37 -14.62 10.06
CA LYS A 100 14.26 -13.74 8.90
C LYS A 100 15.52 -13.87 8.07
N THR A 101 15.37 -13.90 6.75
CA THR A 101 16.53 -13.75 5.88
C THR A 101 17.00 -12.30 5.90
N ASN A 102 18.30 -12.04 5.76
CA ASN A 102 18.85 -10.68 5.72
C ASN A 102 18.48 -9.93 4.43
N THR A 103 18.22 -10.67 3.36
CA THR A 103 17.80 -10.17 2.05
C THR A 103 16.64 -11.00 1.54
N SER A 104 15.43 -10.54 1.82
CA SER A 104 14.21 -11.14 1.32
C SER A 104 14.22 -11.15 -0.21
N ALA A 105 14.06 -12.33 -0.81
CA ALA A 105 13.85 -12.42 -2.25
C ALA A 105 12.57 -11.66 -2.61
N SER A 106 12.61 -10.92 -3.72
CA SER A 106 11.45 -10.20 -4.22
C SER A 106 11.35 -10.31 -5.73
N VAL A 107 10.12 -10.41 -6.22
CA VAL A 107 9.79 -10.54 -7.64
C VAL A 107 8.93 -9.34 -8.02
N MET A 108 9.23 -8.72 -9.16
CA MET A 108 8.42 -7.63 -9.71
C MET A 108 7.41 -8.19 -10.71
N MET A 109 6.21 -7.64 -10.69
CA MET A 109 5.12 -7.98 -11.60
C MET A 109 4.56 -6.71 -12.23
N LEU A 110 4.34 -6.71 -13.54
CA LEU A 110 3.59 -5.67 -14.24
C LEU A 110 2.18 -6.18 -14.53
N GLY A 111 1.18 -5.46 -14.03
CA GLY A 111 -0.23 -5.71 -14.28
C GLY A 111 -0.82 -4.61 -15.15
N ILE A 112 -1.64 -5.00 -16.13
CA ILE A 112 -2.35 -4.06 -17.00
C ILE A 112 -3.83 -4.45 -17.06
N VAL A 113 -4.70 -3.48 -16.82
CA VAL A 113 -6.16 -3.63 -16.80
C VAL A 113 -6.80 -2.52 -17.61
N ALA A 114 -7.72 -2.86 -18.50
CA ALA A 114 -8.51 -1.90 -19.26
C ALA A 114 -9.75 -1.44 -18.47
N SER A 115 -10.26 -0.25 -18.78
CA SER A 115 -11.52 0.27 -18.22
C SER A 115 -12.74 -0.60 -18.55
N THR A 116 -12.65 -1.45 -19.57
CA THR A 116 -13.64 -2.47 -19.94
C THR A 116 -13.67 -3.66 -18.97
N GLY A 117 -12.65 -3.80 -18.11
CA GLY A 117 -12.47 -4.95 -17.23
C GLY A 117 -11.55 -6.02 -17.80
N ASP A 118 -11.11 -5.90 -19.06
CA ASP A 118 -10.13 -6.81 -19.67
C ASP A 118 -8.79 -6.71 -18.96
N LYS A 119 -8.13 -7.86 -18.80
CA LYS A 119 -6.87 -7.97 -18.06
C LYS A 119 -5.85 -8.68 -18.91
N MET A 120 -4.65 -8.11 -18.99
CA MET A 120 -3.52 -8.80 -19.57
C MET A 120 -2.98 -9.83 -18.56
N PRO A 121 -2.52 -11.01 -19.00
CA PRO A 121 -1.76 -11.91 -18.13
C PRO A 121 -0.60 -11.15 -17.43
N PRO A 122 -0.42 -11.32 -16.12
CA PRO A 122 0.66 -10.65 -15.40
C PRO A 122 2.03 -10.97 -16.00
N ILE A 123 2.87 -9.95 -16.15
CA ILE A 123 4.24 -10.12 -16.62
C ILE A 123 5.15 -10.16 -15.40
N TRP A 124 5.85 -11.27 -15.22
CA TRP A 124 6.75 -11.48 -14.11
C TRP A 124 8.20 -11.24 -14.54
N PHE A 125 8.92 -10.45 -13.76
CA PHE A 125 10.34 -10.20 -13.97
C PHE A 125 11.18 -11.07 -13.03
N PRO A 126 12.37 -11.51 -13.47
CA PRO A 126 13.25 -12.30 -12.62
C PRO A 126 13.68 -11.52 -11.37
N THR A 127 14.03 -12.24 -10.30
CA THR A 127 14.48 -11.66 -9.03
C THR A 127 15.65 -10.69 -9.26
N GLY A 128 15.56 -9.50 -8.67
CA GLY A 128 16.60 -8.47 -8.80
C GLY A 128 16.58 -7.68 -10.11
N TYR A 129 15.64 -7.99 -11.02
CA TYR A 129 15.48 -7.23 -12.26
C TYR A 129 15.08 -5.78 -11.99
N ARG A 130 15.73 -4.86 -12.69
CA ARG A 130 15.42 -3.43 -12.67
C ARG A 130 14.86 -3.03 -14.01
N LEU A 131 13.55 -2.79 -14.04
CA LEU A 131 12.86 -2.36 -15.24
C LEU A 131 13.30 -0.94 -15.61
N THR A 132 13.95 -0.79 -16.76
CA THR A 132 14.34 0.52 -17.28
C THR A 132 13.23 1.12 -18.15
N GLY A 133 13.30 2.41 -18.44
CA GLY A 133 12.35 3.05 -19.35
C GLY A 133 12.36 2.48 -20.77
N ALA A 134 13.52 1.99 -21.23
CA ALA A 134 13.65 1.35 -22.54
C ALA A 134 12.96 -0.02 -22.57
N ASP A 135 13.20 -0.84 -21.55
CA ASP A 135 12.56 -2.15 -21.37
C ASP A 135 11.04 -2.01 -21.25
N TYR A 136 10.58 -1.01 -20.49
CA TYR A 136 9.16 -0.71 -20.34
C TYR A 136 8.51 -0.39 -21.68
N LEU A 137 9.17 0.44 -22.49
CA LEU A 137 8.67 0.85 -23.80
C LEU A 137 8.64 -0.31 -24.80
N GLU A 138 9.65 -1.18 -24.77
CA GLU A 138 9.67 -2.41 -25.57
C GLU A 138 8.54 -3.37 -25.17
N LEU A 139 8.33 -3.54 -23.86
CA LEU A 139 7.27 -4.37 -23.33
C LEU A 139 5.89 -3.85 -23.77
N LEU A 140 5.64 -2.55 -23.67
CA LEU A 140 4.37 -1.97 -24.14
C LEU A 140 4.15 -2.20 -25.64
N LYS A 141 5.20 -2.06 -26.46
CA LYS A 141 5.11 -2.31 -27.90
C LYS A 141 4.78 -3.77 -28.22
N THR A 142 5.42 -4.70 -27.53
CA THR A 142 5.34 -6.14 -27.84
C THR A 142 4.10 -6.80 -27.24
N LYS A 143 3.67 -6.40 -26.04
CA LYS A 143 2.62 -7.07 -25.28
C LYS A 143 1.28 -6.33 -25.24
N VAL A 144 1.28 -5.00 -25.39
CA VAL A 144 0.06 -4.19 -25.27
C VAL A 144 -0.40 -3.67 -26.64
N LEU A 145 0.53 -3.22 -27.48
CA LEU A 145 0.22 -2.64 -28.79
C LEU A 145 0.26 -3.66 -29.94
N HIS A 146 0.21 -4.96 -29.65
CA HIS A 146 0.24 -5.98 -30.71
C HIS A 146 -0.99 -5.79 -31.63
N ARG A 147 -0.76 -5.17 -32.79
CA ARG A 147 -1.77 -4.97 -33.83
C ARG A 147 -2.21 -6.36 -34.27
N SER A 148 -3.45 -6.74 -33.96
CA SER A 148 -4.10 -7.76 -34.80
C SER A 148 -4.06 -7.26 -36.25
N PRO A 149 -3.61 -8.07 -37.22
CA PRO A 149 -3.79 -7.72 -38.62
C PRO A 149 -5.28 -7.53 -38.87
N ARG A 150 -5.64 -6.37 -39.41
CA ARG A 150 -6.99 -6.13 -39.93
C ARG A 150 -7.17 -6.91 -41.23
#